data_AF-A0A6A3D4T9-F1
#
_entry.id   AF-A0A6A3D4T9-F1
#
_cell.length_a   1.000
_cell.length_b   1.000
_cell.length_c   1.000
_cell.angle_alpha   90.00
_cell.angle_beta   90.00
_cell.angle_gamma   90.00
#
_symmetry.space_group_name_H-M   'P 1'
#
loop_
_entity.id
_entity.type
_entity.pdbx_description
1 polymer ?
#
loop_
_entity_poly.entity_id
_entity_poly.type
_entity_poly.pdbx_seq_one_letter_code
_entity_poly.pdbx_strand_id
1 'polypeptide(L)'
;MSYSELEQKVGAESSVDLVTVAQALHWFDLPVFYQQVKWVLKKPHGIIAAWCYTTPEVDESVDKVLKGFYENPYWDPQRKLVDDKYKSIDFPFEGVDGDGNTGPFELGNERTMGLEEYLFT
;
A
#
# COMPACT_ATOMS: atom_id res chain seq x y z
N MET A 1 17.76 4.73 7.41
CA MET A 1 18.28 3.94 8.54
C MET A 1 19.56 3.27 8.08
N SER A 2 20.59 3.22 8.91
CA SER A 2 21.80 2.43 8.62
C SER A 2 21.52 0.93 8.73
N TYR A 3 22.37 0.08 8.14
CA TYR A 3 22.18 -1.38 8.24
C TYR A 3 22.30 -1.90 9.67
N SER A 4 23.18 -1.31 10.48
CA SER A 4 23.30 -1.67 11.91
C SER A 4 22.03 -1.37 12.70
N GLU A 5 21.40 -0.22 12.44
CA GLU A 5 20.11 0.10 13.06
C GLU A 5 18.99 -0.83 12.56
N LEU A 6 19.02 -1.22 11.29
CA LEU A 6 18.05 -2.15 10.70
C LEU A 6 18.19 -3.54 11.32
N GLU A 7 19.42 -4.02 11.49
CA GLU A 7 19.72 -5.28 12.18
C GLU A 7 19.20 -5.29 13.61
N GLN A 8 19.42 -4.19 14.34
CA GLN A 8 18.99 -4.06 15.73
C GLN A 8 17.47 -3.95 15.89
N LYS A 9 16.79 -3.24 14.97
CA LYS A 9 15.36 -2.90 15.11
C LYS A 9 14.42 -3.86 14.39
N VAL A 10 14.87 -4.49 13.31
CA VAL A 10 14.03 -5.30 12.43
C VAL A 10 14.49 -6.74 12.41
N GLY A 11 15.76 -6.98 12.07
CA GLY A 11 16.33 -8.31 11.98
C GLY A 11 17.58 -8.32 11.11
N ALA A 12 18.36 -9.40 11.21
CA ALA A 12 19.59 -9.58 10.43
C ALA A 12 19.33 -9.55 8.91
N GLU A 13 20.41 -9.46 8.13
CA GLU A 13 20.31 -9.57 6.68
C GLU A 13 19.62 -10.89 6.30
N SER A 14 18.73 -10.84 5.30
CA SER A 14 18.04 -12.02 4.76
C SER A 14 17.26 -12.84 5.80
N SER A 15 16.68 -12.19 6.80
CA SER A 15 15.96 -12.85 7.91
C SER A 15 14.44 -12.72 7.87
N VAL A 16 13.89 -11.85 7.02
CA VAL A 16 12.45 -11.56 6.97
C VAL A 16 11.81 -12.21 5.75
N ASP A 17 10.78 -13.03 5.97
CA ASP A 17 10.06 -13.69 4.87
C ASP A 17 9.10 -12.72 4.12
N LEU A 18 8.49 -11.76 4.82
CA LEU A 18 7.47 -10.86 4.26
C LEU A 18 7.60 -9.43 4.80
N VAL A 19 7.60 -8.44 3.91
CA VAL A 19 7.41 -7.02 4.23
C VAL A 19 6.08 -6.55 3.66
N THR A 20 5.24 -5.94 4.49
CA THR A 20 3.96 -5.37 4.05
C THR A 20 3.93 -3.87 4.19
N VAL A 21 3.36 -3.18 3.21
CA VAL A 21 3.02 -1.76 3.29
C VAL A 21 1.53 -1.59 3.02
N ALA A 22 0.77 -1.53 4.10
CA ALA A 22 -0.68 -1.38 4.08
C ALA A 22 -1.05 0.11 4.15
N GLN A 23 -1.09 0.83 3.02
CA GLN A 23 -1.44 2.26 2.82
C GLN A 23 -0.26 3.23 2.70
N ALA A 24 0.82 3.06 3.45
CA ALA A 24 1.76 4.16 3.69
C ALA A 24 2.84 4.38 2.61
N LEU A 25 2.85 3.61 1.52
CA LEU A 25 3.99 3.57 0.59
C LEU A 25 4.31 4.95 -0.02
N HIS A 26 3.28 5.74 -0.32
CA HIS A 26 3.39 7.10 -0.83
C HIS A 26 4.12 8.10 0.07
N TRP A 27 4.34 7.78 1.35
CA TRP A 27 5.07 8.64 2.28
C TRP A 27 6.57 8.35 2.33
N PHE A 28 7.03 7.26 1.74
CA PHE A 28 8.40 6.81 1.89
C PHE A 28 9.32 7.40 0.83
N ASP A 29 10.58 7.59 1.20
CA ASP A 29 11.67 7.66 0.23
C ASP A 29 11.86 6.25 -0.37
N LEU A 30 11.23 6.01 -1.51
CA LEU A 30 11.16 4.68 -2.13
C LEU A 30 12.54 4.09 -2.45
N PRO A 31 13.50 4.81 -3.06
CA PRO A 31 14.84 4.27 -3.28
C PRO A 31 15.53 3.79 -1.98
N VAL A 32 15.46 4.59 -0.92
CA VAL A 32 16.07 4.24 0.38
C VAL A 32 15.33 3.08 1.03
N PHE A 33 14.00 3.11 1.00
CA PHE A 33 13.15 2.04 1.55
C PHE A 33 13.40 0.71 0.83
N TYR A 34 13.42 0.70 -0.50
CA TYR A 34 13.62 -0.52 -1.28
C TYR A 34 15.00 -1.14 -1.08
N GLN A 35 16.04 -0.35 -0.85
CA GLN A 35 17.36 -0.89 -0.46
C GLN A 35 17.30 -1.63 0.89
N GLN A 36 16.59 -1.08 1.87
CA GLN A 36 16.41 -1.70 3.19
C GLN A 36 15.57 -2.98 3.09
N VAL A 37 14.48 -2.95 2.30
CA VAL A 37 13.65 -4.12 2.02
C VAL A 37 14.48 -5.23 1.38
N LYS A 38 15.25 -4.93 0.32
CA LYS A 38 16.11 -5.92 -0.37
C LYS A 38 17.21 -6.49 0.52
N TRP A 39 17.66 -5.75 1.53
CA TRP A 39 18.65 -6.22 2.49
C TRP A 39 18.03 -7.18 3.51
N VAL A 40 16.87 -6.84 4.07
CA VAL A 40 16.26 -7.65 5.15
C VAL A 40 15.50 -8.86 4.64
N LEU A 41 14.92 -8.76 3.43
CA LEU A 41 14.15 -9.85 2.84
C LEU A 41 15.03 -11.08 2.59
N LYS A 42 14.47 -12.23 2.96
CA LYS A 42 15.08 -13.53 2.76
C LYS A 42 15.42 -13.78 1.30
N LYS A 43 16.58 -14.40 1.10
CA LYS A 43 17.08 -14.78 -0.23
C LYS A 43 17.28 -16.30 -0.27
N PRO A 44 16.65 -17.04 -1.20
CA PRO A 44 15.58 -16.61 -2.11
C PRO A 44 14.20 -16.50 -1.43
N HIS A 45 13.21 -15.98 -2.17
CA HIS A 45 11.77 -16.03 -1.86
C HIS A 45 11.21 -15.09 -0.78
N GLY A 46 11.96 -14.08 -0.33
CA GLY A 46 11.38 -12.99 0.46
C GLY A 46 10.40 -12.17 -0.38
N ILE A 47 9.25 -11.80 0.20
CA ILE A 47 8.16 -11.10 -0.49
C ILE A 47 7.98 -9.70 0.07
N ILE A 48 7.73 -8.73 -0.82
CA ILE A 48 7.12 -7.45 -0.44
C ILE A 48 5.73 -7.35 -1.05
N ALA A 49 4.75 -6.95 -0.23
CA ALA A 49 3.39 -6.68 -0.67
C ALA A 49 2.99 -5.27 -0.23
N ALA A 50 2.60 -4.42 -1.18
CA ALA A 50 2.10 -3.09 -0.90
C ALA A 50 0.70 -2.93 -1.47
N TRP A 51 -0.19 -2.34 -0.68
CA TRP A 51 -1.56 -2.03 -1.10
C TRP A 51 -1.99 -0.70 -0.54
N CYS A 52 -3.02 -0.12 -1.14
CA CYS A 52 -3.71 1.03 -0.61
C CYS A 52 -5.22 0.90 -0.79
N TYR A 53 -5.95 1.71 -0.03
CA TYR A 53 -7.37 1.93 -0.20
C TYR A 53 -7.61 3.42 -0.49
N THR A 54 -8.57 3.66 -1.39
CA THR A 54 -9.04 4.98 -1.78
C THR A 54 -10.26 5.38 -0.95
N THR A 55 -10.99 6.42 -1.37
CA THR A 55 -12.31 6.71 -0.82
C THR A 55 -13.24 5.50 -0.98
N PRO A 56 -14.06 5.18 0.03
CA PRO A 56 -15.09 4.16 -0.13
C PRO A 56 -16.12 4.61 -1.17
N GLU A 57 -16.71 3.63 -1.85
CA GLU A 57 -17.85 3.79 -2.75
C GLU A 57 -19.06 3.13 -2.06
N VAL A 58 -20.19 3.82 -1.98
CA VAL A 58 -21.38 3.37 -1.24
C VAL A 58 -22.60 3.35 -2.15
N ASP A 59 -23.08 4.53 -2.54
CA ASP A 59 -24.13 4.74 -3.53
C ASP A 59 -24.03 6.16 -4.09
N GLU A 60 -24.75 6.44 -5.18
CA GLU A 60 -24.69 7.73 -5.88
C GLU A 60 -24.94 8.93 -4.94
N SER A 61 -25.83 8.78 -3.96
CA SER A 61 -26.22 9.86 -3.05
C SER A 61 -25.13 10.18 -2.03
N VAL A 62 -24.52 9.14 -1.45
CA VAL A 62 -23.43 9.27 -0.47
C VAL A 62 -22.13 9.71 -1.17
N ASP A 63 -21.80 9.09 -2.30
CA ASP A 63 -20.57 9.33 -3.03
C ASP A 63 -20.49 10.77 -3.53
N LYS A 64 -21.61 11.36 -3.93
CA LYS A 64 -21.69 12.77 -4.34
C LYS A 64 -21.34 13.72 -3.20
N VAL A 65 -21.81 13.44 -1.99
CA VAL A 65 -21.50 14.26 -0.80
C VAL A 65 -20.03 14.09 -0.42
N LEU A 66 -19.54 12.84 -0.38
CA LEU A 66 -18.16 12.54 -0.04
C LEU A 66 -17.18 13.19 -1.03
N LYS A 67 -17.45 13.10 -2.33
CA LYS A 67 -16.62 13.71 -3.37
C LYS A 67 -16.47 15.22 -3.17
N GLY A 68 -17.56 15.93 -2.88
CA GLY A 68 -17.52 17.37 -2.64
C GLY A 68 -16.70 17.76 -1.41
N PHE A 69 -16.65 16.91 -0.39
CA PHE A 69 -15.79 17.11 0.78
C PHE A 69 -14.33 16.72 0.51
N TYR A 70 -14.11 15.62 -0.22
CA TYR A 70 -12.80 15.06 -0.50
C TYR A 70 -11.97 15.91 -1.46
N GLU A 71 -12.60 16.55 -2.46
CA GLU A 71 -11.92 17.45 -3.41
C GLU A 71 -11.60 18.81 -2.74
N ASN A 72 -10.48 18.87 -2.02
CA ASN A 72 -10.05 20.06 -1.27
C ASN A 72 -8.53 20.33 -1.41
N PRO A 73 -8.05 21.56 -1.12
CA PRO A 73 -6.65 21.94 -1.31
C PRO A 73 -5.71 21.50 -0.17
N TYR A 74 -6.21 20.77 0.83
CA TYR A 74 -5.45 20.40 2.02
C TYR A 74 -4.73 19.06 1.89
N TRP A 75 -4.97 18.31 0.81
CA TRP A 75 -4.25 17.09 0.53
C TRP A 75 -2.80 17.35 0.15
N ASP A 76 -1.91 16.58 0.76
CA ASP A 76 -0.52 16.56 0.39
C ASP A 76 -0.34 15.99 -1.04
N PRO A 77 0.58 16.53 -1.87
CA PRO A 77 0.77 16.07 -3.25
C PRO A 77 1.04 14.56 -3.37
N GLN A 78 1.70 13.96 -2.37
CA GLN A 78 2.02 12.53 -2.35
C GLN A 78 0.76 11.66 -2.34
N ARG A 79 -0.37 12.19 -1.86
CA ARG A 79 -1.65 11.47 -1.81
C ARG A 79 -2.19 11.11 -3.19
N LYS A 80 -1.76 11.84 -4.24
CA LYS A 80 -2.10 11.53 -5.64
C LYS A 80 -1.67 10.13 -6.07
N LEU A 81 -0.60 9.58 -5.48
CA LEU A 81 -0.17 8.20 -5.77
C LEU A 81 -1.21 7.18 -5.29
N VAL A 82 -1.85 7.44 -4.16
CA VAL A 82 -2.94 6.57 -3.67
C VAL A 82 -4.21 6.79 -4.48
N ASP A 83 -4.52 8.03 -4.91
CA ASP A 83 -5.66 8.27 -5.80
C ASP A 83 -5.48 7.60 -7.17
N ASP A 84 -4.23 7.50 -7.66
CA ASP A 84 -3.84 6.74 -8.84
C ASP A 84 -3.77 5.21 -8.59
N LYS A 85 -4.19 4.74 -7.40
CA LYS A 85 -4.17 3.32 -7.00
C LYS A 85 -2.78 2.69 -7.18
N TYR A 86 -1.71 3.45 -6.96
CA TYR A 86 -0.31 3.05 -7.18
C TYR A 86 0.06 2.60 -8.59
N LYS A 87 -0.72 2.94 -9.63
CA LYS A 87 -0.40 2.56 -11.01
C LYS A 87 0.91 3.18 -11.51
N SER A 88 1.22 4.39 -11.06
CA SER A 88 2.44 5.13 -11.44
C SER A 88 3.59 5.01 -10.45
N ILE A 89 3.44 4.26 -9.34
CA ILE A 89 4.50 4.16 -8.33
C ILE A 89 5.64 3.27 -8.86
N ASP A 90 6.88 3.66 -8.62
CA ASP A 90 8.02 2.79 -8.92
C ASP A 90 7.99 1.58 -7.99
N PHE A 91 8.05 0.37 -8.54
CA PHE A 91 8.02 -0.88 -7.80
C PHE A 91 9.02 -1.89 -8.40
N PRO A 92 10.32 -1.78 -8.04
CA PRO A 92 11.41 -2.50 -8.69
C PRO A 92 11.62 -3.89 -8.06
N PHE A 93 10.56 -4.68 -8.02
CA PHE A 93 10.52 -6.07 -7.56
C PHE A 93 9.92 -6.96 -8.65
N GLU A 94 10.16 -8.26 -8.56
CA GLU A 94 9.62 -9.25 -9.49
C GLU A 94 8.24 -9.72 -9.01
N GLY A 95 7.40 -10.15 -9.94
CA GLY A 95 6.12 -10.80 -9.62
C GLY A 95 6.35 -12.11 -8.87
N VAL A 96 5.40 -12.46 -8.00
CA VAL A 96 5.42 -13.75 -7.29
C VAL A 96 5.13 -14.89 -8.27
N ASP A 97 5.72 -16.07 -8.04
CA ASP A 97 5.45 -17.32 -8.78
C ASP A 97 5.52 -17.22 -10.32
N GLY A 98 6.41 -16.39 -10.86
CA GLY A 98 6.58 -16.24 -12.30
C GLY A 98 5.47 -15.44 -12.97
N ASP A 99 4.65 -14.72 -12.21
CA ASP A 99 3.75 -13.71 -12.75
C ASP A 99 4.59 -12.63 -13.46
N GLY A 100 4.20 -12.30 -14.70
CA GLY A 100 4.90 -11.33 -15.55
C GLY A 100 4.68 -9.88 -15.12
N ASN A 101 3.92 -9.64 -14.06
CA ASN A 101 3.62 -8.31 -13.53
C ASN A 101 3.50 -8.31 -11.99
N THR A 102 3.50 -7.11 -11.40
CA THR A 102 3.41 -6.89 -9.94
C THR A 102 2.11 -6.18 -9.54
N GLY A 103 1.08 -6.24 -10.38
CA GLY A 103 -0.13 -5.43 -10.24
C GLY A 103 0.07 -3.98 -10.70
N PRO A 104 -0.69 -3.01 -10.14
CA PRO A 104 -1.64 -3.18 -9.04
C PRO A 104 -2.86 -4.03 -9.44
N PHE A 105 -3.33 -4.85 -8.49
CA PHE A 105 -4.56 -5.63 -8.62
C PHE A 105 -5.66 -4.97 -7.78
N GLU A 106 -6.87 -4.90 -8.31
CA GLU A 106 -8.01 -4.38 -7.54
C GLU A 106 -8.57 -5.49 -6.65
N LEU A 107 -8.53 -5.25 -5.34
CA LEU A 107 -9.13 -6.12 -4.33
C LEU A 107 -10.31 -5.37 -3.71
N GLY A 108 -11.51 -5.86 -3.98
CA GLY A 108 -12.75 -5.30 -3.46
C GLY A 108 -13.63 -6.38 -2.85
N ASN A 109 -14.45 -5.97 -1.88
CA ASN A 109 -15.54 -6.78 -1.40
C ASN A 109 -16.79 -5.90 -1.36
N GLU A 110 -17.83 -6.28 -2.09
CA GLU A 110 -19.09 -5.57 -2.12
C GLU A 110 -20.09 -6.26 -1.18
N ARG A 111 -20.73 -5.49 -0.32
CA ARG A 111 -21.76 -5.99 0.59
C ARG A 111 -22.89 -4.99 0.70
N THR A 112 -24.13 -5.46 0.54
CA THR A 112 -25.32 -4.71 0.96
C THR A 112 -25.45 -4.80 2.49
N MET A 113 -25.57 -3.65 3.15
CA MET A 113 -25.79 -3.56 4.59
C MET A 113 -26.67 -2.35 4.93
N GLY A 114 -27.44 -2.46 6.01
CA GLY A 114 -28.16 -1.31 6.56
C GLY A 114 -27.24 -0.35 7.32
N LEU A 115 -27.71 0.87 7.63
CA LEU A 115 -26.93 1.86 8.36
C LEU A 115 -26.48 1.36 9.75
N GLU A 116 -27.35 0.63 10.46
CA GLU A 116 -27.02 0.05 11.77
C GLU A 116 -25.91 -1.00 11.65
N GLU A 117 -25.97 -1.85 10.62
CA GLU A 117 -24.91 -2.82 10.34
C GLU A 117 -23.59 -2.14 9.96
N TYR A 118 -23.62 -1.00 9.27
CA TYR A 118 -22.40 -0.26 8.91
C TYR A 118 -21.72 0.39 10.13
N LEU A 119 -22.50 0.94 11.06
CA LEU A 119 -21.96 1.72 12.19
C LEU A 119 -21.55 0.87 13.41
N PHE A 120 -22.07 -0.36 13.53
CA PHE A 120 -21.95 -1.16 14.76
C PHE A 120 -21.31 -2.55 14.57
N THR A 121 -20.58 -2.77 13.47
CA THR A 121 -19.74 -3.98 13.26
C THR A 121 -18.26 -3.73 13.52
#